data_AF-A0A6P8XLA5-F1
#
_entry.id   AF-A0A6P8XLA5-F1
#
_cell.length_a   1.000
_cell.length_b   1.000
_cell.length_c   1.000
_cell.angle_alpha   90.00
_cell.angle_beta   90.00
_cell.angle_gamma   90.00
#
_symmetry.space_group_name_H-M   'P 1'
#
loop_
_entity.id
_entity.type
_entity.pdbx_description
1 polymer ?
#
loop_
_entity_poly.entity_id
_entity_poly.type
_entity_poly.pdbx_seq_one_letter_code
_entity_poly.pdbx_strand_id
1 'polypeptide(L)'
;MLVFNKCCCCVPLRQGCIIMGYVMILLSFHEIYWMILYTDAMYCSRLKKIWFLHNQIKILAGVLLLACAHNPQTMTFLLPLQIVVNLTSLIIELIFYLLLSSNDLIPWSAALLSFLSIGTVYGVLVVYSFFQEMDH
;
A
#
# COMPACT_ATOMS: atom_id res chain seq x y z
N MET A 1 21.39 4.17 -4.56
CA MET A 1 21.67 4.23 -6.01
C MET A 1 22.41 3.02 -6.61
N LEU A 2 22.56 1.86 -5.92
CA LEU A 2 23.32 0.72 -6.49
C LEU A 2 22.61 -0.65 -6.48
N VAL A 3 21.47 -0.80 -5.79
CA VAL A 3 20.79 -2.10 -5.64
C VAL A 3 19.84 -2.40 -6.81
N PHE A 4 19.32 -1.38 -7.51
CA PHE A 4 18.41 -1.56 -8.65
C PHE A 4 19.12 -1.88 -9.97
N ASN A 5 20.42 -1.59 -10.11
CA ASN A 5 21.10 -1.66 -11.40
C ASN A 5 21.50 -3.09 -11.83
N LYS A 6 21.37 -4.09 -10.95
CA LYS A 6 21.76 -5.48 -11.25
C LYS A 6 20.59 -6.49 -11.23
N CYS A 7 19.42 -6.13 -10.70
CA CYS A 7 18.28 -7.05 -10.58
C CYS A 7 17.02 -6.64 -11.35
N CYS A 8 16.94 -5.43 -11.89
CA CYS A 8 15.77 -5.04 -12.68
C CYS A 8 16.01 -5.34 -14.15
N CYS A 9 15.47 -6.48 -14.59
CA CYS A 9 15.02 -6.70 -15.97
C CYS A 9 14.43 -5.41 -16.55
N CYS A 10 14.64 -5.17 -17.84
CA CYS A 10 14.23 -4.04 -18.66
C CYS A 10 12.70 -3.77 -18.71
N VAL A 11 12.03 -3.76 -17.57
CA VAL A 11 10.61 -3.46 -17.45
C VAL A 11 10.48 -1.93 -17.48
N PRO A 12 9.76 -1.36 -18.46
CA PRO A 12 9.51 0.07 -18.46
C PRO A 12 8.83 0.45 -17.14
N LEU A 13 9.29 1.52 -16.50
CA LEU A 13 8.85 1.99 -15.18
C LEU A 13 7.30 2.02 -15.07
N ARG A 14 6.64 2.41 -16.17
CA ARG A 14 5.18 2.40 -16.36
C ARG A 14 4.53 1.03 -16.14
N GLN A 15 5.09 -0.05 -16.68
CA GLN A 15 4.59 -1.41 -16.44
C GLN A 15 4.80 -1.83 -14.98
N GLY A 16 5.91 -1.42 -14.36
CA GLY A 16 6.14 -1.61 -12.93
C GLY A 16 5.07 -0.95 -12.07
N CYS A 17 4.67 0.29 -12.39
CA CYS A 17 3.58 0.98 -11.70
C CYS A 17 2.25 0.24 -11.86
N ILE A 18 1.93 -0.23 -13.07
CA ILE A 18 0.68 -0.96 -13.32
C ILE A 18 0.62 -2.24 -12.47
N ILE A 19 1.71 -3.02 -12.47
CA ILE A 19 1.81 -4.25 -11.68
C ILE A 19 1.68 -3.95 -10.18
N MET A 20 2.40 -2.94 -9.67
CA MET A 20 2.29 -2.53 -8.26
C MET A 20 0.88 -2.09 -7.90
N GLY A 21 0.20 -1.32 -8.75
CA GLY A 21 -1.16 -0.86 -8.50
C GLY A 21 -2.14 -2.02 -8.37
N TYR A 22 -2.05 -3.02 -9.26
CA TYR A 22 -2.85 -4.23 -9.15
C TYR A 22 -2.52 -5.05 -7.90
N VAL A 23 -1.23 -5.19 -7.56
CA VAL A 23 -0.80 -5.91 -6.35
C VAL A 23 -1.34 -5.24 -5.09
N MET A 24 -1.29 -3.90 -4.99
CA MET A 24 -1.85 -3.16 -3.85
C MET A 24 -3.36 -3.40 -3.70
N ILE A 25 -4.10 -3.38 -4.82
CA ILE A 25 -5.55 -3.64 -4.80
C ILE A 25 -5.83 -5.08 -4.36
N LEU A 26 -5.13 -6.07 -4.93
CA LEU A 26 -5.32 -7.49 -4.61
C LEU A 26 -4.97 -7.80 -3.14
N LEU A 27 -3.86 -7.26 -2.62
CA LEU A 27 -3.49 -7.40 -1.21
C LEU A 27 -4.56 -6.82 -0.28
N SER A 28 -5.10 -5.65 -0.63
CA SER A 28 -6.14 -5.00 0.17
C SER A 28 -7.45 -5.78 0.17
N PHE A 29 -7.85 -6.37 -0.97
CA PHE A 29 -9.01 -7.25 -1.03
C PHE A 29 -8.78 -8.55 -0.26
N HIS A 30 -7.59 -9.13 -0.35
CA HIS A 30 -7.21 -10.30 0.44
C HIS A 30 -7.28 -9.99 1.94
N GLU A 31 -6.82 -8.82 2.38
CA GLU A 31 -6.91 -8.36 3.77
C GLU A 31 -8.36 -8.23 4.28
N ILE A 32 -9.26 -7.71 3.45
CA ILE A 32 -10.69 -7.65 3.78
C ILE A 32 -11.28 -9.05 3.87
N TYR A 33 -10.98 -9.92 2.90
CA TYR A 33 -11.50 -11.29 2.88
C TYR A 33 -11.02 -12.10 4.08
N TRP A 34 -9.72 -12.00 4.41
CA TRP A 34 -9.13 -12.64 5.58
C TRP A 34 -9.81 -12.19 6.87
N MET A 35 -10.10 -10.89 7.00
CA MET A 35 -10.81 -10.39 8.17
C MET A 35 -12.19 -11.02 8.31
N ILE A 36 -12.99 -11.00 7.23
CA ILE A 36 -14.38 -11.44 7.25
C ILE A 36 -14.47 -12.93 7.54
N LEU A 37 -13.63 -13.77 6.91
CA LEU A 37 -13.70 -15.23 7.12
C LEU A 37 -13.09 -15.69 8.44
N TYR A 38 -11.90 -15.19 8.80
CA TYR A 38 -11.09 -15.85 9.82
C TYR A 38 -11.15 -15.19 11.19
N THR A 39 -11.59 -13.93 11.26
CA THR A 39 -11.45 -13.15 12.50
C THR A 39 -12.74 -12.57 13.03
N ASP A 40 -13.88 -13.08 12.54
CA ASP A 40 -15.19 -12.58 12.93
C ASP A 40 -15.50 -12.82 14.42
N ALA A 41 -14.90 -13.84 15.04
CA ALA A 41 -15.07 -14.16 16.45
C ALA A 41 -14.04 -13.49 17.40
N MET A 42 -12.88 -13.04 16.92
CA MET A 42 -11.76 -12.62 17.78
C MET A 42 -11.60 -11.10 17.95
N TYR A 43 -12.12 -10.27 17.04
CA TYR A 43 -11.93 -8.81 17.11
C TYR A 43 -13.19 -8.04 17.48
N CYS A 44 -12.99 -6.96 18.25
CA CYS A 44 -14.03 -5.99 18.58
C CYS A 44 -14.57 -5.30 17.32
N SER A 45 -15.87 -5.05 17.27
CA SER A 45 -16.55 -4.38 16.13
C SER A 45 -15.91 -3.05 15.73
N ARG A 46 -15.34 -2.31 16.68
CA ARG A 46 -14.64 -1.03 16.42
C ARG A 46 -13.34 -1.22 15.62
N LEU A 47 -12.54 -2.23 15.99
CA LEU A 47 -11.30 -2.57 15.28
C LEU A 47 -11.59 -3.01 13.85
N LYS A 48 -12.64 -3.80 13.64
CA LYS A 48 -13.09 -4.22 12.31
C LYS A 48 -13.41 -3.03 11.40
N LYS A 49 -14.13 -2.03 11.92
CA LYS A 49 -14.48 -0.83 11.14
C LYS A 49 -13.25 -0.01 10.74
N ILE A 50 -12.31 0.20 11.67
CA ILE A 50 -11.08 0.97 11.41
C ILE A 50 -10.26 0.27 10.33
N TRP A 51 -10.10 -1.04 10.43
CA TRP A 51 -9.31 -1.79 9.45
C TRP A 51 -10.01 -1.98 8.10
N PHE A 52 -11.35 -2.07 8.09
CA PHE A 52 -12.09 -1.99 6.84
C PHE A 52 -11.85 -0.64 6.14
N LEU A 53 -11.94 0.47 6.89
CA LEU A 53 -11.67 1.81 6.36
C LEU A 53 -10.22 1.97 5.88
N HIS A 54 -9.26 1.41 6.61
CA HIS A 54 -7.86 1.32 6.19
C HIS A 54 -7.70 0.64 4.82
N ASN A 55 -8.35 -0.51 4.62
CA ASN A 55 -8.25 -1.24 3.35
C ASN A 55 -8.90 -0.49 2.19
N GLN A 56 -9.97 0.29 2.43
CA GLN A 56 -10.54 1.17 1.40
C GLN A 56 -9.54 2.26 0.98
N ILE A 57 -8.78 2.83 1.93
CA ILE A 57 -7.73 3.82 1.65
C ILE A 57 -6.60 3.18 0.81
N LYS A 58 -6.18 1.95 1.13
CA LYS A 58 -5.17 1.21 0.35
C LYS A 58 -5.64 0.90 -1.07
N ILE A 59 -6.91 0.51 -1.25
CA ILE A 59 -7.52 0.32 -2.57
C ILE A 59 -7.51 1.64 -3.34
N LEU A 60 -7.91 2.74 -2.71
CA LEU A 60 -7.88 4.06 -3.33
C LEU A 60 -6.47 4.45 -3.78
N ALA A 61 -5.45 4.19 -2.96
CA ALA A 61 -4.05 4.40 -3.33
C ALA A 61 -3.65 3.58 -4.57
N GLY A 62 -4.05 2.30 -4.63
CA GLY A 62 -3.79 1.46 -5.80
C GLY A 62 -4.47 1.97 -7.07
N VAL A 63 -5.71 2.45 -6.96
CA VAL A 63 -6.46 3.05 -8.08
C VAL A 63 -5.81 4.34 -8.55
N LEU A 64 -5.38 5.21 -7.63
CA LEU A 64 -4.65 6.43 -7.99
C LEU A 64 -3.34 6.12 -8.71
N LEU A 65 -2.61 5.10 -8.27
CA LEU A 65 -1.37 4.67 -8.91
C LEU A 65 -1.63 4.19 -10.35
N LEU A 66 -2.70 3.41 -10.55
CA LEU A 66 -3.13 2.96 -11.89
C LEU A 66 -3.57 4.12 -12.77
N ALA A 67 -4.27 5.12 -12.20
CA ALA A 67 -4.68 6.32 -12.91
C ALA A 67 -3.46 7.14 -13.37
N CYS A 68 -2.47 7.35 -12.50
CA CYS A 68 -1.21 8.01 -12.85
C CYS A 68 -0.44 7.23 -13.93
N ALA A 69 -0.42 5.89 -13.86
CA ALA A 69 0.28 5.05 -14.82
C ALA A 69 -0.38 5.08 -16.21
N HIS A 70 -1.70 5.25 -16.29
CA HIS A 70 -2.42 5.36 -17.57
C HIS A 70 -2.40 6.79 -18.12
N ASN A 71 -2.52 7.81 -17.27
CA ASN A 71 -2.50 9.23 -17.63
C ASN A 71 -1.33 9.98 -16.97
N PRO A 72 -0.17 10.10 -17.65
CA PRO A 72 0.98 10.80 -17.10
C PRO A 72 0.74 12.31 -16.91
N GLN A 73 -0.22 12.91 -17.64
CA GLN A 73 -0.56 14.33 -17.50
C GLN A 73 -1.17 14.69 -16.14
N THR A 74 -1.79 13.73 -15.45
CA THR A 74 -2.38 13.95 -14.12
C THR A 74 -1.39 13.72 -12.99
N MET A 75 -0.16 13.29 -13.31
CA MET A 75 0.82 12.85 -12.33
C MET A 75 1.22 13.98 -11.37
N THR A 76 1.42 15.19 -11.87
CA THR A 76 1.82 16.37 -11.06
C THR A 76 0.79 16.72 -9.97
N PHE A 77 -0.50 16.52 -10.25
CA PHE A 77 -1.59 16.82 -9.29
C PHE A 77 -1.90 15.66 -8.35
N LEU A 78 -1.72 14.42 -8.82
CA LEU A 78 -2.02 13.21 -8.05
C LEU A 78 -0.87 12.79 -7.13
N LEU A 79 0.36 13.27 -7.37
CA LEU A 79 1.55 12.90 -6.59
C LEU A 79 1.46 13.33 -5.12
N PRO A 80 1.09 14.57 -4.77
CA PRO A 80 0.90 14.96 -3.37
C PRO A 80 -0.23 14.18 -2.72
N LEU A 81 -1.32 13.92 -3.48
CA LEU A 81 -2.45 13.14 -2.97
C LEU A 81 -2.03 11.71 -2.64
N GLN A 82 -1.24 11.08 -3.52
CA GLN A 82 -0.78 9.71 -3.31
C GLN A 82 0.15 9.58 -2.09
N ILE A 83 1.02 10.57 -1.88
CA ILE A 83 1.88 10.61 -0.69
C ILE A 83 1.02 10.72 0.58
N VAL A 84 0.05 11.64 0.59
CA VAL A 84 -0.86 11.84 1.74
C VAL A 84 -1.67 10.57 2.02
N VAL A 85 -2.22 9.93 0.98
CA VAL A 85 -3.01 8.69 1.10
C VAL A 85 -2.15 7.55 1.65
N ASN A 86 -0.95 7.33 1.13
CA ASN A 86 -0.05 6.28 1.60
C ASN A 86 0.45 6.53 3.04
N LEU A 87 0.77 7.77 3.40
CA LEU A 87 1.15 8.14 4.77
C LEU A 87 -0.02 7.92 5.76
N THR A 88 -1.23 8.34 5.37
CA THR A 88 -2.43 8.15 6.20
C THR A 88 -2.70 6.66 6.41
N SER A 89 -2.54 5.85 5.35
CA SER A 89 -2.63 4.40 5.43
C SER A 89 -1.64 3.81 6.43
N LEU A 90 -0.35 4.16 6.31
CA LEU A 90 0.70 3.69 7.23
C LEU A 90 0.44 4.08 8.69
N ILE A 91 -0.05 5.29 8.94
CA ILE A 91 -0.39 5.74 10.30
C ILE A 91 -1.53 4.90 10.88
N ILE A 92 -2.58 4.63 10.10
CA ILE A 92 -3.70 3.79 10.55
C ILE A 92 -3.23 2.36 10.79
N GLU A 93 -2.39 1.82 9.91
CA GLU A 93 -1.79 0.50 10.04
C GLU A 93 -0.97 0.38 11.34
N LEU A 94 -0.12 1.39 11.62
CA LEU A 94 0.67 1.45 12.86
C LEU A 94 -0.20 1.47 14.11
N ILE A 95 -1.25 2.31 14.14
CA ILE A 95 -2.20 2.38 15.27
C ILE A 95 -2.86 1.02 15.49
N PHE A 96 -3.24 0.34 14.41
CA PHE A 96 -3.85 -0.98 14.48
C PHE A 96 -2.90 -2.03 15.05
N TYR A 97 -1.64 -2.05 14.60
CA TYR A 97 -0.62 -2.96 15.16
C TYR A 97 -0.31 -2.68 16.63
N LEU A 98 -0.29 -1.42 17.06
CA LEU A 98 -0.14 -1.07 18.46
C LEU A 98 -1.30 -1.61 19.31
N LEU A 99 -2.55 -1.52 18.81
CA LEU A 99 -3.73 -2.05 19.48
C LEU A 99 -3.78 -3.60 19.51
N LEU A 100 -3.23 -4.26 18.49
CA LEU A 100 -3.08 -5.72 18.48
C LEU A 100 -1.97 -6.18 19.42
N SER A 101 -0.84 -5.46 19.42
CA SER A 101 0.29 -5.71 20.30
C SER A 101 -0.08 -5.55 21.76
N SER A 102 -0.94 -4.59 22.11
CA SER A 102 -1.38 -4.40 23.49
C SER A 102 -2.25 -5.53 24.02
N ASN A 103 -2.79 -6.38 23.14
CA ASN A 103 -3.65 -7.51 23.49
C ASN A 103 -2.95 -8.88 23.31
N ASP A 104 -1.63 -8.91 23.07
CA ASP A 104 -0.84 -10.13 22.79
C ASP A 104 -1.36 -10.97 21.60
N LEU A 105 -2.06 -10.33 20.67
CA LEU A 105 -2.72 -10.98 19.54
C LEU A 105 -1.92 -10.82 18.24
N ILE A 106 -0.57 -10.82 18.25
CA ILE A 106 0.21 -10.66 17.01
C ILE A 106 0.49 -12.02 16.36
N PRO A 107 -0.28 -12.46 15.35
CA PRO A 107 0.13 -13.59 14.54
C PRO A 107 1.26 -13.15 13.59
N TRP A 108 2.23 -14.04 13.34
CA TRP A 108 3.30 -13.82 12.35
C TRP A 108 2.75 -13.40 10.97
N SER A 109 1.60 -13.95 10.56
CA SER A 109 0.96 -13.57 9.30
C SER A 109 0.69 -12.07 9.19
N ALA A 110 0.37 -11.39 10.29
CA ALA A 110 0.15 -9.96 10.28
C ALA A 110 1.47 -9.19 10.07
N ALA A 111 2.56 -9.58 10.75
CA ALA A 111 3.89 -8.97 10.55
C ALA A 111 4.41 -9.11 9.11
N LEU A 112 4.16 -10.26 8.48
CA LEU A 112 4.56 -10.51 7.09
C LEU A 112 3.77 -9.63 6.11
N LEU A 113 2.48 -9.41 6.41
CA LEU A 113 1.62 -8.50 5.69
C LEU A 113 2.06 -7.04 5.84
N SER A 114 2.45 -6.61 7.04
CA SER A 114 3.00 -5.26 7.27
C SER A 114 4.26 -5.04 6.45
N PHE A 115 5.14 -6.04 6.41
CA PHE A 115 6.38 -5.96 5.64
C PHE A 115 6.09 -5.76 4.15
N LEU A 116 5.11 -6.49 3.61
CA LEU A 116 4.65 -6.30 2.23
C LEU A 116 4.02 -4.92 2.02
N SER A 117 3.18 -4.45 2.96
CA SER A 117 2.55 -3.12 2.92
C SER A 117 3.61 -2.01 2.86
N ILE A 118 4.59 -2.04 3.76
CA ILE A 118 5.72 -1.10 3.79
C ILE A 118 6.54 -1.18 2.49
N GLY A 119 6.80 -2.40 2.00
CA GLY A 119 7.49 -2.63 0.73
C GLY A 119 6.78 -2.00 -0.46
N THR A 120 5.44 -2.08 -0.51
CA THR A 120 4.65 -1.42 -1.56
C THR A 120 4.73 0.10 -1.45
N VAL A 121 4.62 0.69 -0.26
CA VAL A 121 4.75 2.15 -0.09
C VAL A 121 6.15 2.63 -0.47
N TYR A 122 7.20 1.90 -0.08
CA TYR A 122 8.57 2.21 -0.49
C TYR A 122 8.75 2.13 -2.00
N GLY A 123 8.24 1.07 -2.64
CA GLY A 123 8.26 0.92 -4.09
C GLY A 123 7.58 2.08 -4.81
N VAL A 124 6.43 2.52 -4.28
CA VAL A 124 5.71 3.68 -4.78
C VAL A 124 6.52 4.97 -4.63
N LEU A 125 7.15 5.22 -3.48
CA LEU A 125 8.02 6.38 -3.27
C LEU A 125 9.23 6.40 -4.22
N VAL A 126 9.87 5.24 -4.42
CA VAL A 126 11.00 5.10 -5.35
C VAL A 126 10.55 5.41 -6.78
N VAL A 127 9.43 4.84 -7.22
CA VAL A 127 8.87 5.13 -8.54
C VAL A 127 8.61 6.63 -8.70
N TYR A 128 8.03 7.30 -7.69
CA TYR A 128 7.77 8.73 -7.75
C TYR A 128 9.04 9.58 -7.78
N SER A 129 10.10 9.19 -7.05
CA SER A 129 11.37 9.92 -7.09
C SER A 129 11.98 9.98 -8.49
N PHE A 130 11.83 8.91 -9.28
CA PHE A 130 12.29 8.88 -10.68
C PHE A 130 11.47 9.79 -11.60
N PHE A 131 10.17 9.94 -11.37
CA PHE A 131 9.35 10.85 -12.17
C PHE A 131 9.64 12.31 -11.85
N GLN A 132 9.94 12.65 -10.59
CA GLN A 132 10.33 14.00 -10.20
C GLN A 132 11.69 14.43 -10.77
N GLU A 133 12.63 13.50 -10.97
CA GLU A 133 13.94 13.77 -11.59
C GLU A 133 13.85 14.00 -13.11
N MET A 134 12.81 13.52 -13.80
CA MET A 134 12.68 13.72 -15.26
C MET A 134 11.95 15.01 -15.66
N ASP A 135 11.29 15.70 -14.72
CA ASP A 135 10.62 16.98 -14.94
C ASP A 135 11.57 18.19 -14.72
N HIS A 136 12.87 17.96 -14.47
CA HIS A 136 13.91 18.98 -14.28
C HIS A 136 14.95 19.02 -15.40
#